data_AF-Q0JNM3-F1
#
_entry.id   AF-Q0JNM3-F1
#
_cell.length_a   1.000
_cell.length_b   1.000
_cell.length_c   1.000
_cell.angle_alpha   90.00
_cell.angle_beta   90.00
_cell.angle_gamma   90.00
#
_symmetry.space_group_name_H-M   'P 1'
#
loop_
_entity.id
_entity.type
_entity.pdbx_description
1 polymer ?
#
loop_
_entity_poly.entity_id
_entity_poly.type
_entity_poly.pdbx_seq_one_letter_code
_entity_poly.pdbx_strand_id
1 'polypeptide(L)' 'CTSCLQPVDQQQRLSQCFEKLMSDVARNLEPKNRDKFTKNLTTFRHDFRVKNIQA' A
#
# COMPACT_ATOMS: atom_id res chain seq x y z
N CYS A 1 -14.99 -18.55 8.47
CA CYS A 1 -13.98 -18.01 7.55
C CYS A 1 -12.71 -17.68 8.32
N THR A 2 -11.57 -18.31 8.00
CA THR A 2 -10.31 -18.21 8.76
C THR A 2 -9.68 -16.80 8.71
N SER A 3 -10.11 -15.93 7.80
CA SER A 3 -9.64 -14.55 7.68
C SER A 3 -10.25 -13.55 8.69
N CYS A 4 -11.23 -13.96 9.50
CA CYS A 4 -11.87 -13.06 10.48
C CYS A 4 -11.07 -12.87 11.78
N LEU A 5 -9.94 -13.56 11.96
CA LEU A 5 -9.12 -13.53 13.18
C LEU A 5 -7.82 -12.72 13.01
N GLN A 6 -7.69 -11.94 11.94
CA GLN A 6 -6.62 -10.94 11.87
C GLN A 6 -6.88 -9.94 13.02
N PRO A 7 -5.88 -9.60 13.87
CA PRO A 7 -6.06 -8.53 14.81
C PRO A 7 -6.56 -7.30 14.04
N VAL A 8 -7.67 -6.71 14.49
CA VAL A 8 -8.31 -5.56 13.82
C VAL A 8 -7.30 -4.45 13.52
N ASP A 9 -6.28 -4.32 14.36
CA ASP A 9 -5.14 -3.43 14.16
C ASP A 9 -4.31 -3.77 12.92
N GLN A 10 -3.99 -5.05 12.71
CA GLN A 10 -3.27 -5.50 11.51
C GLN A 10 -4.12 -5.33 10.26
N GLN A 11 -5.41 -5.64 10.31
CA GLN A 11 -6.29 -5.41 9.17
C GLN A 11 -6.32 -3.92 8.80
N GLN A 12 -6.49 -3.03 9.77
CA GLN A 12 -6.47 -1.58 9.53
C GLN A 12 -5.13 -1.12 8.96
N ARG A 13 -4.00 -1.57 9.51
CA ARG A 13 -2.67 -1.25 8.97
C ARG A 13 -2.52 -1.72 7.52
N LEU A 14 -2.96 -2.93 7.22
CA LEU A 14 -2.91 -3.47 5.85
C LEU A 14 -3.81 -2.66 4.91
N SER A 15 -5.04 -2.35 5.32
CA SER A 15 -5.96 -1.49 4.57
C SER A 15 -5.32 -0.14 4.24
N GLN A 16 -4.72 0.53 5.23
CA GLN A 16 -4.02 1.80 5.00
C GLN A 16 -2.82 1.66 4.04
N CYS A 17 -2.10 0.53 4.11
CA CYS A 17 -1.02 0.26 3.16
C CYS A 17 -1.56 0.09 1.73
N PHE A 18 -2.66 -0.63 1.56
CA PHE A 18 -3.30 -0.80 0.26
C PHE A 18 -3.87 0.51 -0.28
N GLU A 19 -4.47 1.36 0.57
CA GLU A 19 -4.94 2.69 0.17
C GLU A 19 -3.80 3.57 -0.31
N LYS A 20 -2.67 3.61 0.42
CA LYS A 20 -1.46 4.34 0.01
C LYS A 20 -0.92 3.82 -1.32
N LEU A 21 -0.94 2.51 -1.51
CA LEU A 21 -0.48 1.88 -2.75
C LEU A 21 -1.39 2.20 -3.94
N MET A 22 -2.69 2.27 -3.71
CA MET A 22 -3.71 2.60 -4.71
C MET A 22 -3.96 4.11 -4.86
N SER A 23 -3.20 4.97 -4.17
CA SER A 23 -3.36 6.42 -4.28
C SER A 23 -3.25 6.87 -5.74
N ASP A 24 -4.28 7.56 -6.23
CA ASP A 24 -4.40 8.03 -7.61
C ASP A 24 -4.38 6.92 -8.68
N VAL A 25 -4.55 5.64 -8.30
CA VAL A 25 -4.68 4.52 -9.23
C VAL A 25 -6.16 4.21 -9.41
N ALA A 26 -6.70 4.52 -10.60
CA ALA A 26 -8.08 4.16 -10.91
C ALA A 26 -8.22 2.62 -11.04
N ARG A 27 -9.40 2.08 -10.71
CA ARG A 27 -9.72 0.65 -10.83
C ARG A 27 -9.98 0.25 -12.28
N ASN A 28 -9.01 0.49 -13.16
CA ASN A 28 -9.07 0.15 -14.57
C ASN A 28 -7.67 -0.32 -15.05
N LEU A 29 -7.57 -0.79 -16.29
CA LEU A 29 -6.34 -1.37 -16.85
C LEU A 29 -5.50 -0.39 -17.69
N GLU A 30 -5.74 0.92 -17.58
CA GLU A 30 -4.98 1.91 -18.34
C GLU A 30 -3.48 1.88 -18.00
N PRO A 31 -2.59 2.08 -18.99
CA PRO A 31 -1.15 2.03 -18.78
C PRO A 31 -0.66 3.07 -17.75
N LYS A 32 -1.29 4.24 -17.69
CA LYS A 32 -0.99 5.30 -16.70
C LYS A 32 -1.17 4.82 -15.26
N ASN A 33 -2.18 3.98 -15.01
CA ASN A 33 -2.44 3.43 -13.67
C ASN A 33 -1.35 2.41 -13.27
N ARG A 34 -0.80 1.65 -14.22
CA ARG A 34 0.32 0.73 -13.97
C ARG A 34 1.61 1.47 -13.63
N ASP A 35 1.90 2.54 -14.38
CA ASP A 35 3.05 3.42 -14.10
C ASP A 35 2.92 4.05 -12.71
N LYS A 36 1.76 4.62 -12.40
CA LYS A 36 1.47 5.23 -11.10
C LYS A 36 1.56 4.22 -9.96
N PHE A 37 1.02 3.02 -10.12
CA PHE A 37 1.16 1.93 -9.13
C PHE A 37 2.62 1.56 -8.89
N THR A 38 3.43 1.46 -9.96
CA THR A 38 4.87 1.18 -9.87
C THR A 38 5.61 2.31 -9.13
N LYS A 39 5.24 3.57 -9.39
CA LYS A 39 5.75 4.73 -8.66
C LYS A 39 5.37 4.67 -7.17
N ASN A 40 4.09 4.41 -6.87
CA ASN A 40 3.60 4.28 -5.51
C ASN A 40 4.31 3.15 -4.75
N LEU A 41 4.56 1.99 -5.38
CA LEU A 41 5.37 0.90 -4.81
C LEU A 41 6.78 1.37 -4.44
N THR A 42 7.42 2.10 -5.34
CA THR A 42 8.79 2.58 -5.15
C THR A 42 8.86 3.57 -3.99
N THR A 43 7.92 4.52 -3.93
CA THR A 43 7.79 5.47 -2.82
C THR A 43 7.48 4.77 -1.51
N PHE A 44 6.57 3.79 -1.51
CA PHE A 44 6.23 3.00 -0.34
C PHE A 44 7.44 2.26 0.23
N ARG A 45 8.23 1.61 -0.64
CA ARG A 45 9.47 0.93 -0.23
C ARG A 45 10.49 1.91 0.36
N HIS A 46 10.61 3.09 -0.22
CA HIS A 46 11.50 4.13 0.29
C HIS A 46 11.05 4.65 1.66
N ASP A 47 9.76 4.94 1.83
CA ASP A 47 9.15 5.39 3.08
C ASP A 47 9.37 4.38 4.21
N PHE A 48 9.16 3.08 3.94
CA PHE A 48 9.44 2.02 4.90
C PHE A 48 10.93 1.96 5.26
N ARG A 49 11.84 2.10 4.29
CA ARG A 49 13.28 2.09 4.56
C ARG A 49 13.72 3.30 5.40
N VAL A 50 13.23 4.50 5.07
CA VAL A 50 13.55 5.73 5.80
C VAL A 50 12.99 5.66 7.23
N LYS A 51 11.76 5.17 7.39
CA LYS A 51 11.14 5.06 8.72
C LYS A 51 11.83 4.02 9.61
N ASN A 52 12.42 2.97 9.04
CA ASN A 52 13.29 2.04 9.79
C ASN A 52 14.66 2.63 10.16
N ILE A 53 15.07 3.76 9.59
CA ILE A 53 16.31 4.47 9.98
C ILE A 53 16.04 5.50 11.09
N GLN A 54 14.77 5.77 11.42
CA GLN A 54 14.37 6.83 12.35
C GLN A 54 13.60 6.34 13.59
N ALA A 55 13.39 5.02 13.71
CA ALA A 55 12.89 4.37 14.92
C ALA A 55 14.05 3.69 15.65
#